data_AF-A0A7Y5K0P8-F1
#
_entry.id   AF-A0A7Y5K0P8-F1
#
_cell.length_a   1.000
_cell.length_b   1.000
_cell.length_c   1.000
_cell.angle_alpha   90.00
_cell.angle_beta   90.00
_cell.angle_gamma   90.00
#
_symmetry.space_group_name_H-M   'P 1'
#
loop_
_entity.id
_entity.type
_entity.pdbx_description
1 polymer ?
#
loop_
_entity_poly.entity_id
_entity_poly.type
_entity_poly.pdbx_seq_one_letter_code
_entity_poly.pdbx_strand_id
1 'polypeptide(L)'
;GEGEIGAFATPTVIHIGAALLVSAILSAPWETLHGPAVTLGLVAVAGIAYTLIVTRRARSTKGYKPVLEDWIWHSVLPFASYGAMVIAAATFLRHERDALFVVAGATLLLLFIGIHNSWDTVTWVALGNAEAPGEL
;
A
#
# COMPACT_ATOMS: atom_id res chain seq x y z
N GLY A 1 -19.66 6.20 -11.11
CA GLY A 1 -19.56 6.19 -12.59
C GLY A 1 -18.20 5.69 -13.03
N GLU A 2 -17.30 6.57 -13.47
CA GLU A 2 -15.92 6.19 -13.86
C GLU A 2 -14.84 6.81 -12.94
N GLY A 3 -15.13 7.99 -12.36
CA GLY A 3 -14.20 8.72 -11.49
C GLY A 3 -13.96 8.07 -10.12
N GLU A 4 -14.92 7.31 -9.59
CA GLU A 4 -14.75 6.55 -8.34
C GLU A 4 -13.84 5.34 -8.57
N ILE A 5 -14.03 4.58 -9.65
CA ILE A 5 -13.22 3.39 -9.97
C ILE A 5 -11.74 3.76 -10.15
N GLY A 6 -11.44 4.87 -10.82
CA GLY A 6 -10.07 5.37 -10.96
C GLY A 6 -9.44 5.87 -9.65
N ALA A 7 -10.25 6.42 -8.74
CA ALA A 7 -9.78 6.90 -7.45
C ALA A 7 -9.40 5.76 -6.49
N PHE A 8 -10.07 4.61 -6.58
CA PHE A 8 -9.80 3.42 -5.75
C PHE A 8 -8.80 2.43 -6.36
N ALA A 9 -8.68 2.36 -7.69
CA ALA A 9 -7.72 1.46 -8.34
C ALA A 9 -6.26 1.92 -8.17
N THR A 10 -6.02 3.24 -8.18
CA THR A 10 -4.65 3.79 -8.22
C THR A 10 -3.81 3.47 -6.96
N PRO A 11 -4.33 3.60 -5.72
CA PRO A 11 -3.54 3.29 -4.52
C PRO A 11 -3.23 1.80 -4.38
N THR A 12 -4.19 0.95 -4.74
CA THR A 12 -4.10 -0.50 -4.62
C THR A 12 -3.01 -1.10 -5.52
N VAL A 13 -2.93 -0.66 -6.77
CA VAL A 13 -1.87 -1.07 -7.71
C VAL A 13 -0.49 -0.68 -7.19
N ILE A 14 -0.37 0.46 -6.51
CA ILE A 14 0.90 0.93 -5.96
C ILE A 14 1.36 0.08 -4.78
N HIS A 15 0.46 -0.41 -3.92
CA HIS A 15 0.85 -1.28 -2.81
C HIS A 15 1.32 -2.66 -3.27
N ILE A 16 0.61 -3.27 -4.23
CA ILE A 16 1.02 -4.54 -4.86
C ILE A 16 2.35 -4.35 -5.61
N GLY A 17 2.45 -3.27 -6.40
CA GLY A 17 3.68 -2.93 -7.12
C GLY A 17 4.87 -2.68 -6.18
N ALA A 18 4.65 -2.02 -5.05
CA ALA A 18 5.68 -1.80 -4.04
C ALA A 18 6.14 -3.13 -3.42
N ALA A 19 5.23 -4.07 -3.15
CA ALA A 19 5.60 -5.38 -2.61
C ALA A 19 6.47 -6.18 -3.61
N LEU A 20 6.12 -6.12 -4.91
CA LEU A 20 6.91 -6.74 -5.98
C LEU A 20 8.28 -6.06 -6.14
N LEU A 21 8.33 -4.73 -6.07
CA LEU A 21 9.57 -3.96 -6.15
C LEU A 21 10.52 -4.31 -4.99
N VAL A 22 10.01 -4.39 -3.76
CA VAL A 22 10.81 -4.80 -2.59
C VAL A 22 11.33 -6.22 -2.76
N SER A 23 10.50 -7.14 -3.28
CA SER A 23 10.92 -8.52 -3.56
C SER A 23 12.03 -8.58 -4.61
N ALA A 24 11.91 -7.78 -5.68
CA ALA A 24 12.92 -7.69 -6.73
C ALA A 24 14.23 -7.08 -6.22
N ILE A 25 14.15 -6.01 -5.41
CA ILE A 25 15.32 -5.41 -4.75
C ILE A 25 16.04 -6.47 -3.91
N LEU A 26 15.34 -7.17 -3.02
CA LEU A 26 15.99 -8.16 -2.15
C LEU A 26 16.52 -9.41 -2.89
N SER A 27 16.00 -9.71 -4.08
CA SER A 27 16.44 -10.86 -4.88
C SER A 27 17.64 -10.54 -5.78
N ALA A 28 17.97 -9.27 -6.00
CA ALA A 28 19.10 -8.90 -6.83
C ALA A 28 20.44 -9.27 -6.14
N PRO A 29 21.48 -9.66 -6.91
CA PRO A 29 22.77 -10.05 -6.35
C PRO A 29 23.60 -8.82 -5.97
N TRP A 30 23.33 -8.23 -4.81
CA TRP A 30 24.07 -7.07 -4.33
C TRP A 30 25.44 -7.46 -3.77
N GLU A 31 26.47 -6.75 -4.20
CA GLU A 31 27.83 -6.91 -3.67
C GLU A 31 27.97 -6.43 -2.21
N THR A 32 27.08 -5.52 -1.77
CA THR A 32 27.07 -4.99 -0.40
C THR A 32 25.64 -4.74 0.12
N LEU A 33 25.48 -4.73 1.44
CA LEU A 33 24.20 -4.45 2.11
C LEU A 33 23.76 -2.98 2.04
N HIS A 34 24.63 -2.07 1.61
CA HIS A 34 24.32 -0.64 1.49
C HIS A 34 23.32 -0.35 0.35
N GLY A 35 23.46 -1.03 -0.79
CA GLY A 35 22.56 -0.88 -1.94
C GLY A 35 21.09 -1.19 -1.60
N PRO A 36 20.80 -2.39 -1.05
CA PRO A 36 19.48 -2.74 -0.54
C PRO A 36 18.95 -1.74 0.50
N ALA A 37 19.77 -1.36 1.49
CA ALA A 37 19.32 -0.47 2.56
C ALA A 37 18.86 0.90 2.02
N VAL A 38 19.62 1.49 1.10
CA VAL A 38 19.28 2.79 0.49
C VAL A 38 18.04 2.68 -0.39
N THR A 39 17.98 1.66 -1.26
CA THR A 39 16.86 1.49 -2.20
C THR A 39 15.55 1.17 -1.47
N LEU A 40 15.57 0.31 -0.45
CA LEU A 40 14.41 0.04 0.40
C LEU A 40 13.96 1.28 1.16
N GLY A 41 14.91 2.07 1.69
CA GLY A 41 14.61 3.33 2.35
C GLY A 41 13.91 4.33 1.41
N LEU A 42 14.40 4.47 0.17
CA LEU A 42 13.77 5.34 -0.83
C LEU A 42 12.36 4.88 -1.20
N VAL A 43 12.15 3.58 -1.40
CA VAL A 43 10.82 3.01 -1.68
C VAL A 43 9.87 3.28 -0.51
N ALA A 44 10.33 3.09 0.72
CA ALA A 44 9.52 3.32 1.91
C ALA A 44 9.12 4.79 2.06
N VAL A 45 10.06 5.73 1.89
CA VAL A 45 9.78 7.18 1.94
C VAL A 45 8.81 7.61 0.84
N ALA A 46 9.01 7.11 -0.39
CA ALA A 46 8.09 7.39 -1.50
C ALA A 46 6.67 6.86 -1.20
N GLY A 47 6.56 5.67 -0.61
CA GLY A 47 5.29 5.09 -0.16
C GLY A 47 4.58 5.94 0.90
N ILE A 48 5.30 6.46 1.89
CA ILE A 48 4.75 7.40 2.89
C ILE A 48 4.23 8.68 2.23
N ALA A 49 5.03 9.26 1.31
CA ALA A 49 4.62 10.49 0.63
C ALA A 49 3.36 10.26 -0.23
N TYR A 50 3.31 9.16 -0.96
CA TYR A 50 2.16 8.81 -1.79
C TYR A 50 0.90 8.56 -0.95
N THR A 51 0.99 7.75 0.10
CA THR A 51 -0.14 7.50 1.02
C THR A 51 -0.66 8.80 1.63
N LEU A 52 0.23 9.70 2.06
CA LEU A 52 -0.17 11.01 2.57
C LEU A 52 -0.95 11.84 1.55
N ILE A 53 -0.49 11.86 0.29
CA ILE A 53 -1.15 12.60 -0.79
C ILE A 53 -2.54 12.03 -1.05
N VAL A 54 -2.67 10.71 -1.14
CA VAL A 54 -3.96 10.02 -1.37
C VAL A 54 -4.92 10.28 -0.20
N THR A 55 -4.47 10.12 1.04
CA THR A 55 -5.28 10.38 2.24
C THR A 55 -5.73 11.85 2.30
N ARG A 56 -4.86 12.81 1.97
CA ARG A 56 -5.21 14.23 1.92
C ARG A 56 -6.26 14.51 0.84
N ARG A 57 -6.08 13.93 -0.34
CA ARG A 57 -7.04 14.06 -1.45
C ARG A 57 -8.40 13.48 -1.09
N ALA A 58 -8.43 12.30 -0.48
CA ALA A 58 -9.66 11.65 -0.02
C ALA A 58 -10.40 12.50 1.03
N ARG A 59 -9.69 13.08 2.01
CA ARG A 59 -10.27 14.00 3.01
C ARG A 59 -10.86 15.28 2.42
N SER A 60 -10.36 15.74 1.26
CA SER A 60 -10.82 16.97 0.63
C SER A 60 -12.10 16.79 -0.20
N THR A 61 -12.53 15.56 -0.46
CA THR A 61 -13.75 15.25 -1.24
C THR A 61 -14.99 15.32 -0.35
N LYS A 62 -15.76 16.40 -0.44
CA LYS A 62 -16.86 16.76 0.48
C LYS A 62 -18.14 15.89 0.44
N GLY A 63 -18.15 14.75 -0.27
CA GLY A 63 -19.38 13.96 -0.49
C GLY A 63 -19.42 12.60 0.21
N TYR A 64 -18.28 12.04 0.61
CA TYR A 64 -18.19 10.67 1.15
C TYR A 64 -17.96 10.73 2.65
N LYS A 65 -18.80 10.04 3.45
CA LYS A 65 -18.58 9.85 4.89
C LYS A 65 -17.71 8.59 5.06
N PRO A 66 -16.40 8.71 5.31
CA PRO A 66 -15.55 7.53 5.38
C PRO A 66 -15.92 6.72 6.61
N VAL A 67 -16.13 5.41 6.45
CA VAL A 67 -16.34 4.50 7.57
C VAL A 67 -14.98 4.26 8.24
N LEU A 68 -14.98 3.94 9.54
CA LEU A 68 -13.76 3.72 10.33
C LEU A 68 -12.85 2.62 9.74
N GLU A 69 -13.47 1.61 9.12
CA GLU A 69 -12.81 0.51 8.43
C GLU A 69 -12.00 0.98 7.21
N ASP A 70 -12.57 1.85 6.38
CA ASP A 70 -11.86 2.42 5.22
C ASP A 70 -10.59 3.17 5.64
N TRP A 71 -10.65 3.89 6.77
CA TRP A 71 -9.51 4.60 7.32
C TRP A 71 -8.37 3.70 7.76
N ILE A 72 -8.71 2.56 8.36
CA ILE A 72 -7.73 1.59 8.84
C ILE A 72 -7.02 0.95 7.65
N TRP A 73 -7.78 0.45 6.66
CA TRP A 73 -7.23 -0.26 5.51
C TRP A 73 -6.57 0.64 4.45
N HIS A 74 -7.09 1.85 4.22
CA HIS A 74 -6.60 2.74 3.16
C HIS A 74 -5.63 3.81 3.65
N SER A 75 -5.39 3.93 4.95
CA SER A 75 -4.46 4.95 5.48
C SER A 75 -3.59 4.43 6.62
N VAL A 76 -4.16 3.95 7.72
CA VAL A 76 -3.34 3.60 8.90
C VAL A 76 -2.38 2.43 8.60
N LEU A 77 -2.87 1.36 7.99
CA LEU A 77 -2.06 0.17 7.71
C LEU A 77 -0.96 0.43 6.67
N PRO A 78 -1.21 1.11 5.53
CA PRO A 78 -0.15 1.50 4.61
C PRO A 78 0.94 2.37 5.26
N PHE A 79 0.55 3.37 6.07
CA PHE A 79 1.50 4.22 6.79
C PHE A 79 2.34 3.42 7.78
N ALA A 80 1.73 2.49 8.51
CA ALA A 80 2.44 1.61 9.43
C ALA A 80 3.46 0.72 8.69
N SER A 81 3.07 0.13 7.55
CA SER A 81 3.96 -0.71 6.73
C SER A 81 5.16 0.08 6.22
N TYR A 82 4.93 1.23 5.58
CA TYR A 82 6.04 2.02 5.04
C TYR A 82 6.90 2.63 6.17
N GLY A 83 6.30 3.03 7.30
CA GLY A 83 7.04 3.50 8.47
C GLY A 83 7.95 2.41 9.07
N ALA A 84 7.44 1.19 9.23
CA ALA A 84 8.22 0.04 9.67
C ALA A 84 9.38 -0.26 8.71
N MET A 85 9.14 -0.12 7.40
CA MET A 85 10.17 -0.34 6.37
C MET A 85 11.26 0.75 6.39
N VAL A 86 10.92 2.01 6.70
CA VAL A 86 11.94 3.07 6.93
C VAL A 86 12.82 2.72 8.13
N ILE A 87 12.22 2.29 9.25
CA ILE A 87 12.98 1.90 10.45
C ILE A 87 13.91 0.73 10.11
N ALA A 88 13.39 -0.30 9.43
CA ALA A 88 14.17 -1.46 9.02
C ALA A 88 15.34 -1.09 8.11
N ALA A 89 15.12 -0.20 7.13
CA ALA A 89 16.17 0.31 6.25
C ALA A 89 17.26 1.07 7.03
N ALA A 90 16.88 1.88 8.02
CA ALA A 90 17.82 2.63 8.86
C ALA A 90 18.65 1.72 9.79
N THR A 91 18.08 0.60 10.24
CA THR A 91 18.77 -0.38 11.10
C THR A 91 19.44 -1.51 10.34
N PHE A 92 19.26 -1.59 9.02
CA PHE A 92 19.62 -2.73 8.18
C PHE A 92 21.08 -3.16 8.32
N LEU A 93 22.00 -2.20 8.38
CA LEU A 93 23.45 -2.46 8.49
C LEU A 93 23.90 -2.89 9.90
N ARG A 94 23.06 -2.72 10.92
CA ARG A 94 23.37 -3.06 12.32
C ARG A 94 22.64 -4.31 12.81
N HIS A 95 21.44 -4.54 12.29
CA HIS A 95 20.53 -5.62 12.71
C HIS A 95 19.90 -6.29 11.47
N GLU A 96 20.75 -6.84 10.58
CA GLU A 96 20.34 -7.37 9.28
C GLU A 96 19.17 -8.36 9.37
N ARG A 97 19.27 -9.37 10.24
CA ARG A 97 18.25 -10.41 10.41
C ARG A 97 16.90 -9.79 10.82
N ASP A 98 16.90 -8.96 11.84
CA ASP A 98 15.67 -8.37 12.38
C ASP A 98 15.06 -7.39 11.38
N ALA A 99 15.90 -6.61 10.69
CA ALA A 99 15.47 -5.71 9.64
C ALA A 99 14.81 -6.46 8.47
N LEU A 100 15.37 -7.60 8.05
CA LEU A 100 14.77 -8.44 7.00
C LEU A 100 13.41 -9.02 7.42
N PHE A 101 13.23 -9.42 8.68
CA PHE A 101 11.92 -9.84 9.18
C PHE A 101 10.90 -8.70 9.17
N VAL A 102 11.31 -7.49 9.57
CA VAL A 102 10.43 -6.30 9.52
C VAL A 102 10.07 -5.96 8.08
N VAL A 103 11.04 -5.99 7.15
CA VAL A 103 10.77 -5.77 5.72
C VAL A 103 9.80 -6.83 5.19
N ALA A 104 10.03 -8.12 5.47
CA ALA A 104 9.14 -9.20 5.03
C ALA A 104 7.71 -9.01 5.57
N GLY A 105 7.56 -8.68 6.85
CA GLY A 105 6.26 -8.41 7.47
C GLY A 105 5.56 -7.20 6.84
N ALA A 106 6.28 -6.09 6.63
CA ALA A 106 5.74 -4.90 5.98
C ALA A 106 5.34 -5.16 4.52
N THR A 107 6.14 -5.92 3.77
CA THR A 107 5.85 -6.33 2.38
C THR A 107 4.60 -7.20 2.30
N LEU A 108 4.46 -8.20 3.18
CA LEU A 108 3.26 -9.04 3.24
C LEU A 108 2.02 -8.23 3.61
N LEU A 109 2.14 -7.29 4.56
CA LEU A 109 1.04 -6.43 4.94
C LEU A 109 0.60 -5.54 3.78
N LEU A 110 1.53 -4.93 3.02
CA LEU A 110 1.21 -4.17 1.80
C LEU A 110 0.48 -5.03 0.76
N LEU A 111 0.90 -6.28 0.59
CA LEU A 111 0.25 -7.20 -0.33
C LEU A 111 -1.18 -7.53 0.13
N PHE A 112 -1.40 -7.83 1.41
CA PHE A 112 -2.73 -8.11 1.94
C PHE A 112 -3.65 -6.90 1.88
N ILE A 113 -3.15 -5.70 2.17
CA ILE A 113 -3.92 -4.46 1.98
C ILE A 113 -4.33 -4.34 0.51
N GLY A 114 -3.40 -4.56 -0.42
CA GLY A 114 -3.69 -4.51 -1.86
C GLY A 114 -4.77 -5.51 -2.28
N ILE A 115 -4.66 -6.76 -1.85
CA ILE A 115 -5.64 -7.82 -2.15
C ILE A 115 -7.01 -7.48 -1.55
N HIS A 116 -7.06 -7.04 -0.29
CA HIS A 116 -8.30 -6.68 0.39
C HIS A 116 -9.01 -5.52 -0.33
N ASN A 117 -8.27 -4.45 -0.65
CA ASN A 117 -8.84 -3.27 -1.31
C ASN A 117 -9.30 -3.60 -2.74
N SER A 118 -8.57 -4.47 -3.46
CA SER A 118 -9.01 -4.98 -4.76
C SER A 118 -10.30 -5.79 -4.65
N TRP A 119 -10.40 -6.66 -3.66
CA TRP A 119 -11.59 -7.47 -3.42
C TRP A 119 -12.81 -6.61 -3.09
N ASP A 120 -12.65 -5.66 -2.16
CA ASP A 120 -13.70 -4.70 -1.78
C ASP A 120 -14.25 -3.96 -3.01
N THR A 121 -13.35 -3.42 -3.85
CA THR A 121 -13.74 -2.74 -5.10
C THR A 121 -14.53 -3.65 -6.03
N VAL A 122 -14.10 -4.90 -6.22
CA VAL A 122 -14.79 -5.87 -7.08
C VAL A 122 -16.18 -6.20 -6.52
N THR A 123 -16.29 -6.42 -5.20
CA THR A 123 -17.58 -6.71 -4.57
C THR A 123 -18.55 -5.53 -4.66
N TRP A 124 -18.06 -4.31 -4.49
CA TRP A 124 -18.85 -3.10 -4.65
C TRP A 124 -19.39 -2.94 -6.07
N VAL A 125 -18.56 -3.17 -7.10
CA VAL A 125 -18.99 -3.12 -8.49
C VAL A 125 -20.00 -4.24 -8.81
N ALA A 126 -19.73 -5.46 -8.34
CA ALA A 126 -20.61 -6.61 -8.58
C ALA A 126 -21.99 -6.43 -7.92
N LEU A 127 -22.03 -5.95 -6.67
CA LEU A 127 -23.27 -5.69 -5.93
C LEU A 127 -24.01 -4.47 -6.46
N GLY A 128 -23.31 -3.38 -6.78
CA GLY A 128 -23.92 -2.19 -7.38
C GLY A 128 -24.55 -2.46 -8.75
N ASN A 129 -23.97 -3.38 -9.53
CA ASN A 129 -24.58 -3.85 -10.77
C ASN A 129 -25.73 -4.85 -10.55
N ALA A 130 -25.76 -5.54 -9.39
CA ALA A 130 -26.82 -6.49 -9.03
C ALA A 130 -28.08 -5.80 -8.47
N GLU A 131 -27.99 -4.55 -7.99
CA GLU A 131 -29.13 -3.71 -7.62
C GLU A 131 -29.71 -2.92 -8.82
N ALA A 132 -28.99 -2.86 -9.95
CA ALA A 132 -29.42 -2.23 -11.20
C ALA A 132 -30.23 -3.08 -12.22
N PRO A 133 -30.77 -4.28 -11.94
CA PRO A 133 -31.76 -4.92 -12.81
C PRO A 133 -33.18 -4.62 -12.32
N GLY A 134 -33.71 -3.44 -12.63
CA GLY A 134 -35.06 -3.07 -12.17
C GLY A 134 -35.67 -1.74 -12.61
N GLU A 135 -35.01 -0.90 -13.42
CA GLU A 135 -35.70 0.22 -14.09
C GLU A 135 -35.60 0.09 -15.61
N LEU A 136 -36.80 -0.07 -16.21
CA LEU A 136 -37.22 -0.19 -17.62
C LEU A 136 -37.46 -1.62 -18.13
#